data_AF-A0A3N5DTJ0-F1
#
_entry.id   AF-A0A3N5DTJ0-F1
#
_cell.length_a   1.000
_cell.length_b   1.000
_cell.length_c   1.000
_cell.angle_alpha   90.00
_cell.angle_beta   90.00
_cell.angle_gamma   90.00
#
_symmetry.space_group_name_H-M   'P 1'
#
loop_
_entity.id
_entity.type
_entity.pdbx_description
1 polymer ?
#
loop_
_entity_poly.entity_id
_entity_poly.type
_entity_poly.pdbx_seq_one_letter_code
_entity_poly.pdbx_strand_id
1 'polypeptide(L)'
;MASIRDLKKDVKYLVEHFISECYTQLTFSIVLDQENTFDVIADALGLRNEIITKLNARPQKEVYKTDKSYYNGIAEDFYRQIIELTERLHSIKD
;
A
#
# COMPACT_ATOMS: atom_id res chain seq x y z
N MET A 1 0.28 13.60 15.97
CA MET A 1 1.12 14.60 15.26
C MET A 1 0.53 14.85 13.89
N ALA A 2 0.64 16.07 13.35
CA ALA A 2 0.12 16.39 12.01
C ALA A 2 0.65 15.42 10.94
N SER A 3 1.97 15.14 10.96
CA SER A 3 2.65 14.22 10.05
C SER A 3 2.07 12.79 9.99
N ILE A 4 1.61 12.23 11.11
CA ILE A 4 1.02 10.88 11.13
C ILE A 4 -0.38 10.91 10.51
N ARG A 5 -1.14 11.99 10.72
CA ARG A 5 -2.45 12.17 10.06
C ARG A 5 -2.28 12.30 8.56
N ASP A 6 -1.25 13.03 8.13
CA ASP A 6 -0.96 13.23 6.72
C ASP A 6 -0.49 11.91 6.09
N LEU A 7 0.43 11.18 6.72
CA LEU A 7 0.84 9.84 6.25
C LEU A 7 -0.34 8.86 6.13
N LYS A 8 -1.30 8.88 7.06
CA LYS A 8 -2.52 8.06 6.94
C LYS A 8 -3.38 8.44 5.74
N LYS A 9 -3.42 9.73 5.38
CA LYS A 9 -4.15 10.19 4.18
C LYS A 9 -3.41 9.74 2.93
N ASP A 10 -2.08 9.87 2.91
CA ASP A 10 -1.25 9.47 1.77
C ASP A 10 -1.39 7.97 1.50
N VAL A 11 -1.32 7.13 2.55
CA VAL A 11 -1.53 5.68 2.45
C VAL A 11 -2.90 5.35 1.84
N LYS A 12 -3.97 6.00 2.31
CA LYS A 12 -5.32 5.77 1.78
C LYS A 12 -5.42 6.21 0.32
N TYR A 13 -4.95 7.42 0.01
CA TYR A 13 -4.99 7.99 -1.31
C TYR A 13 -4.22 7.14 -2.32
N LEU A 14 -2.99 6.74 -2.00
CA LEU A 14 -2.14 5.97 -2.90
C LEU A 14 -2.71 4.56 -3.14
N VAL A 15 -3.22 3.89 -2.11
CA VAL A 15 -3.88 2.58 -2.29
C VAL A 15 -5.16 2.71 -3.11
N GLU A 16 -6.00 3.72 -2.83
CA GLU A 16 -7.23 3.96 -3.61
C GLU A 16 -6.92 4.27 -5.08
N HIS A 17 -5.89 5.07 -5.33
CA HIS A 17 -5.41 5.37 -6.67
C HIS A 17 -4.94 4.10 -7.39
N PHE A 18 -4.07 3.30 -6.75
CA PHE A 18 -3.57 2.04 -7.30
C PHE A 18 -4.71 1.05 -7.63
N ILE A 19 -5.69 0.90 -6.73
CA ILE A 19 -6.85 0.04 -6.99
C ILE A 19 -7.67 0.55 -8.18
N SER A 20 -7.82 1.87 -8.32
CA SER A 20 -8.48 2.47 -9.48
C SER A 20 -7.74 2.17 -10.79
N GLU A 21 -6.41 2.14 -10.78
CA GLU A 21 -5.59 1.75 -11.93
C GLU A 21 -5.79 0.27 -12.27
N CYS A 22 -5.83 -0.62 -11.27
CA CYS A 22 -6.13 -2.04 -11.47
C CYS A 22 -7.50 -2.24 -12.16
N TYR A 23 -8.55 -1.55 -11.68
CA TYR A 23 -9.87 -1.62 -12.31
C TYR A 23 -9.91 -1.02 -13.72
N THR A 24 -9.11 0.03 -13.96
CA THR A 24 -8.96 0.61 -15.30
C THR A 24 -8.36 -0.43 -16.25
N GLN A 25 -7.31 -1.14 -15.82
CA GLN A 25 -6.72 -2.22 -16.62
C GLN A 25 -7.71 -3.36 -16.88
N LEU A 26 -8.44 -3.83 -15.86
CA LEU A 26 -9.48 -4.86 -16.02
C LEU A 26 -10.58 -4.47 -17.00
N THR A 27 -10.93 -3.19 -17.04
CA THR A 27 -12.01 -2.68 -17.90
C THR A 27 -11.58 -2.58 -19.37
N PHE A 28 -10.32 -2.18 -19.62
CA PHE A 28 -9.86 -1.84 -20.96
C PHE A 28 -8.91 -2.86 -21.60
N SER A 29 -8.46 -3.87 -20.85
CA SER A 29 -7.53 -4.90 -21.35
C SER A 29 -8.30 -6.19 -21.66
N ILE A 30 -8.34 -6.56 -22.94
CA ILE A 30 -9.16 -7.68 -23.44
C ILE A 30 -8.57 -9.05 -23.04
N VAL A 31 -7.27 -9.11 -22.73
CA VAL A 31 -6.52 -10.36 -22.50
C VAL A 31 -5.95 -10.43 -21.07
N LEU A 32 -6.27 -9.46 -20.21
CA LEU A 32 -5.72 -9.41 -18.85
C LEU A 32 -6.26 -10.55 -17.98
N ASP A 33 -5.33 -11.22 -17.29
CA ASP A 33 -5.64 -12.22 -16.27
C ASP A 33 -6.39 -11.56 -15.10
N GLN A 34 -7.70 -11.78 -15.08
CA GLN A 34 -8.60 -11.17 -14.11
C GLN A 34 -8.36 -11.68 -12.69
N GLU A 35 -8.07 -12.97 -12.53
CA GLU A 35 -7.85 -13.58 -11.21
C GLU A 35 -6.59 -13.00 -10.57
N ASN A 36 -5.48 -12.97 -11.32
CA ASN A 36 -4.23 -12.40 -10.84
C ASN A 36 -4.37 -10.90 -10.51
N THR A 37 -5.18 -10.16 -11.26
CA THR A 37 -5.42 -8.74 -10.98
C THR A 37 -6.28 -8.55 -9.72
N PHE A 38 -7.28 -9.40 -9.49
CA PHE A 38 -8.07 -9.37 -8.25
C PHE A 38 -7.23 -9.72 -7.02
N ASP A 39 -6.27 -10.63 -7.14
CA ASP A 39 -5.32 -10.93 -6.07
C ASP A 39 -4.46 -9.70 -5.74
N VAL A 40 -3.97 -8.97 -6.75
CA VAL A 40 -3.22 -7.71 -6.54
C VAL A 40 -4.08 -6.66 -5.83
N ILE A 41 -5.37 -6.55 -6.18
CA ILE A 41 -6.31 -5.64 -5.48
C ILE A 41 -6.51 -6.07 -4.02
N ALA A 42 -6.65 -7.37 -3.75
CA ALA A 42 -6.80 -7.89 -2.40
C ALA A 42 -5.56 -7.59 -1.55
N ASP A 43 -4.37 -7.78 -2.10
CA ASP A 43 -3.11 -7.47 -1.44
C ASP A 43 -2.96 -5.97 -1.13
N ALA A 44 -3.38 -5.10 -2.06
CA ALA A 44 -3.39 -3.65 -1.82
C ALA A 44 -4.33 -3.24 -0.67
N LEU A 45 -5.51 -3.86 -0.58
CA LEU A 45 -6.44 -3.66 0.54
C LEU A 45 -5.85 -4.16 1.86
N GLY A 46 -5.15 -5.30 1.83
CA GLY A 46 -4.39 -5.84 2.95
C GLY A 46 -3.32 -4.87 3.43
N LEU A 47 -2.47 -4.38 2.51
CA LEU A 47 -1.43 -3.41 2.77
C LEU A 47 -1.97 -2.16 3.46
N ARG A 48 -3.09 -1.60 2.97
CA ARG A 48 -3.74 -0.44 3.62
C ARG A 48 -4.09 -0.74 5.07
N ASN A 49 -4.74 -1.86 5.34
CA ASN A 49 -5.18 -2.22 6.69
C ASN A 49 -3.99 -2.44 7.62
N GLU A 50 -2.95 -3.13 7.14
CA GLU A 50 -1.72 -3.36 7.89
C GLU A 50 -1.04 -2.05 8.26
N ILE A 51 -0.77 -1.19 7.29
CA ILE A 51 -0.07 0.08 7.50
C ILE A 51 -0.88 1.01 8.41
N ILE A 52 -2.20 1.13 8.20
CA ILE A 52 -3.04 1.94 9.09
C ILE A 52 -3.02 1.39 10.53
N THR A 53 -3.00 0.07 10.71
CA THR A 53 -2.88 -0.56 12.03
C THR A 53 -1.53 -0.23 12.66
N LYS A 54 -0.41 -0.37 11.94
CA LYS A 54 0.94 0.00 12.41
C LYS A 54 1.01 1.48 12.80
N LEU A 55 0.39 2.38 12.01
CA LEU A 55 0.34 3.83 12.28
C LEU A 55 -0.61 4.23 13.43
N ASN A 56 -1.54 3.34 13.83
CA ASN A 56 -2.39 3.52 15.00
C ASN A 56 -1.75 2.95 16.27
N ALA A 57 -0.85 1.97 16.13
CA ALA A 57 -0.12 1.38 17.24
C ALA A 57 0.88 2.35 17.87
N ARG A 58 1.11 2.20 19.18
CA ARG A 58 2.16 2.93 19.88
C ARG A 58 3.52 2.24 19.65
N PRO A 59 4.59 2.98 19.35
CA PRO A 59 5.92 2.40 19.21
C PRO A 59 6.34 1.68 20.49
N GLN A 60 6.88 0.47 20.35
CA GLN A 60 7.52 -0.23 21.45
C GLN A 60 8.86 0.46 21.76
N LYS A 61 8.98 1.01 22.97
CA LYS A 61 10.14 1.80 23.40
C LYS A 61 11.46 1.04 23.40
N GLU A 62 11.42 -0.29 23.41
CA GLU A 62 12.61 -1.15 23.43
C GLU A 62 13.20 -1.37 22.03
N VAL A 63 12.40 -1.21 20.97
CA VAL A 63 12.81 -1.52 19.59
C VAL A 63 13.22 -0.26 18.82
N TYR A 64 12.59 0.89 19.11
CA TYR A 64 12.80 2.12 18.35
C TYR A 64 13.47 3.19 19.19
N LYS A 65 14.59 3.73 18.67
CA LYS A 65 15.33 4.83 19.31
C LYS A 65 14.47 6.08 19.49
N THR A 66 13.53 6.32 18.57
CA THR A 66 12.57 7.43 18.61
C THR A 66 11.23 7.05 17.95
N ASP A 67 10.15 7.71 18.35
CA ASP A 67 8.85 7.65 17.66
C ASP A 67 9.00 8.00 16.17
N LYS A 68 9.86 8.98 15.84
CA LYS A 68 10.13 9.39 14.46
C LYS A 68 10.71 8.24 13.62
N SER A 69 11.70 7.50 14.15
CA SER A 69 12.28 6.35 13.45
C SER A 69 11.28 5.23 13.21
N TYR A 70 10.33 5.03 14.14
CA TYR A 70 9.25 4.06 13.95
C TYR A 70 8.35 4.42 12.77
N TYR A 71 7.82 5.65 12.75
CA TYR A 71 6.90 6.07 11.69
C TYR A 71 7.59 6.21 10.33
N ASN A 72 8.86 6.61 10.30
CA ASN A 72 9.65 6.63 9.06
C ASN A 72 9.83 5.23 8.49
N GLY A 73 10.12 4.23 9.33
CA GLY A 73 10.23 2.84 8.88
C GLY A 73 8.92 2.31 8.31
N ILE A 74 7.77 2.67 8.91
CA ILE A 74 6.46 2.31 8.36
C ILE A 74 6.22 2.98 7.00
N ALA A 75 6.61 4.24 6.84
CA ALA A 75 6.45 4.95 5.57
C ALA A 75 7.31 4.30 4.48
N GLU A 76 8.58 4.00 4.77
CA GLU A 76 9.49 3.33 3.84
C GLU A 76 8.97 1.94 3.44
N ASP A 77 8.51 1.16 4.41
CA ASP A 77 7.90 -0.16 4.18
C ASP A 77 6.66 -0.06 3.28
N PHE A 78 5.80 0.92 3.52
CA PHE A 78 4.63 1.18 2.67
C PHE A 78 5.02 1.53 1.23
N TYR A 79 5.96 2.47 1.05
CA TYR A 79 6.40 2.87 -0.29
C TYR A 79 7.06 1.71 -1.05
N ARG A 80 7.84 0.87 -0.35
CA ARG A 80 8.42 -0.32 -0.98
C ARG A 80 7.33 -1.29 -1.45
N GLN A 81 6.38 -1.62 -0.59
CA GLN A 81 5.34 -2.60 -0.91
C GLN A 81 4.37 -2.10 -2.00
N ILE A 82 4.02 -0.81 -2.03
CA ILE A 82 3.16 -0.28 -3.11
C ILE A 82 3.91 -0.29 -4.46
N ILE A 83 5.23 -0.06 -4.48
CA ILE A 83 6.04 -0.21 -5.69
C ILE A 83 6.04 -1.67 -6.16
N GLU A 84 6.25 -2.62 -5.25
CA GLU A 84 6.22 -4.06 -5.57
C GLU A 84 4.86 -4.48 -6.17
N LEU A 85 3.75 -3.96 -5.63
CA LEU A 85 2.41 -4.21 -6.18
C LEU A 85 2.23 -3.62 -7.59
N THR A 86 2.75 -2.42 -7.84
CA THR A 86 2.73 -1.79 -9.17
C THR A 86 3.56 -2.57 -10.18
N GLU A 87 4.75 -3.04 -9.79
CA GLU A 87 5.59 -3.89 -10.63
C GLU A 87 4.89 -5.22 -10.94
N ARG A 88 4.25 -5.84 -9.94
CA ARG A 88 3.46 -7.05 -10.12
C ARG A 88 2.30 -6.83 -11.09
N LEU A 89 1.53 -5.76 -10.93
CA LEU A 89 0.44 -5.40 -11.85
C LEU A 89 0.95 -5.27 -13.29
N HIS A 90 2.06 -4.58 -13.52
CA HIS A 90 2.65 -4.43 -14.86
C HIS A 90 3.25 -5.73 -15.44
N SER A 91 3.60 -6.68 -14.59
CA SER A 91 4.05 -8.01 -15.01
C SER A 91 2.92 -8.96 -15.38
N ILE A 92 1.67 -8.63 -14.97
CA ILE A 92 0.47 -9.32 -15.45
C ILE A 92 0.28 -8.87 -16.90
N LYS A 93 0.88 -9.62 -17.83
CA LYS A 93 0.69 -9.46 -19.28
C LYS A 93 -0.10 -10.64 -19.83
N ASP A 94 -0.87 -10.33 -20.87
CA ASP A 94 -1.49 -11.21 -21.87
C ASP A 94 -0.80 -12.57 -22.08
#